data_AF-A0A2C5X0Y5-F1
#
_entry.id   AF-A0A2C5X0Y5-F1
#
_cell.length_a   1.000
_cell.length_b   1.000
_cell.length_c   1.000
_cell.angle_alpha   90.00
_cell.angle_beta   90.00
_cell.angle_gamma   90.00
#
_symmetry.space_group_name_H-M   'P 1'
#
loop_
_entity.id
_entity.type
_entity.pdbx_description
1 polymer ?
#
loop_
_entity_poly.entity_id
_entity_poly.type
_entity_poly.pdbx_seq_one_letter_code
_entity_poly.pdbx_strand_id
1 'polypeptide(L)'
;MYRSTLLGVAAALLWQSSPSSAADQAECSLENKCPESAPCCSQYGACGTGAYCLGGCDPRMSFSLDSCVPGPVCESKTYKWDDPDRVVSTSKYLGDPSKADWVYQGNPMEHNGNILLTMPKNSVGTVMATSTYMWYGNVKAKFKTSRGAGVVTAFILMSDVKDEIDYEFIGVDLSTAQTNYYFQGIPDYNNGGNISDISNTFDEFHEYEIRWTPDQIDWLVDGRVGRSKKRADTWNATAQQWDFPQTPARVQLSLWPGGLATNGKGTIDWAGGEIDWNGEDIQKHGYYYATFSEVTVECYDAPTAPGTNKKTSYYYSDISATNNTVVDSDKKTILSSFIATGTNMTAGAKKESDSDDESNDSNQVPGGSNVPVTVPGEDSSSSGSGSSSSGSSSGSSGSSGSSGGTGCGKSGFSQDCDSPNAATISSSATTSAAAASCVALLRESLGLWILWVGALCVV
;
A
#
# COMPACT_ATOMS: atom_id res chain seq x y z
N MET A 1 -55.46 -45.28 39.27
CA MET A 1 -54.13 -45.23 39.94
C MET A 1 -53.16 -44.63 38.96
N TYR A 2 -52.47 -43.54 39.34
CA TYR A 2 -51.23 -42.96 38.76
C TYR A 2 -51.18 -42.81 37.22
N ARG A 3 -50.90 -41.68 36.58
CA ARG A 3 -50.30 -40.38 36.95
C ARG A 3 -50.42 -39.49 35.70
N SER A 4 -50.52 -38.16 35.91
CA SER A 4 -50.01 -37.02 35.11
C SER A 4 -50.16 -37.03 33.57
N THR A 5 -50.45 -35.91 32.89
CA THR A 5 -49.54 -34.75 32.81
C THR A 5 -50.23 -33.53 32.17
N LEU A 6 -49.70 -32.36 32.56
CA LEU A 6 -50.05 -30.99 32.25
C LEU A 6 -50.24 -30.65 30.76
N LEU A 7 -51.22 -29.79 30.46
CA LEU A 7 -51.18 -28.87 29.31
C LEU A 7 -50.56 -27.54 29.76
N GLY A 8 -49.42 -27.19 29.17
CA GLY A 8 -48.84 -25.84 29.21
C GLY A 8 -48.52 -25.44 27.78
N VAL A 9 -49.24 -24.45 27.25
CA VAL A 9 -48.99 -23.85 25.94
C VAL A 9 -47.84 -22.87 26.10
N ALA A 10 -46.67 -23.19 25.55
CA ALA A 10 -45.57 -22.27 25.38
C ALA A 10 -45.37 -22.05 23.88
N ALA A 11 -45.69 -20.85 23.41
CA ALA A 11 -45.39 -20.40 22.06
C ALA A 11 -43.89 -20.13 21.96
N ALA A 12 -43.16 -20.95 21.20
CA ALA A 12 -41.77 -20.72 20.86
C ALA A 12 -41.68 -19.69 19.73
N LEU A 13 -41.28 -18.47 20.05
CA LEU A 13 -40.74 -17.50 19.08
C LEU A 13 -39.37 -18.00 18.64
N LEU A 14 -39.30 -18.56 17.43
CA LEU A 14 -38.04 -18.84 16.74
C LEU A 14 -37.36 -17.51 16.39
N TRP A 15 -36.38 -17.11 17.20
CA TRP A 15 -35.39 -16.13 16.78
C TRP A 15 -34.48 -16.83 15.77
N GLN A 16 -34.73 -16.62 14.49
CA GLN A 16 -33.72 -16.86 13.47
C GLN A 16 -32.65 -15.78 13.63
N SER A 17 -31.55 -16.12 14.31
CA SER A 17 -30.31 -15.38 14.19
C SER A 17 -29.83 -15.56 12.76
N SER A 18 -30.13 -14.59 11.88
CA SER A 18 -29.42 -14.47 10.61
C SER A 18 -27.94 -14.30 10.94
N PRO A 19 -27.03 -15.18 10.49
CA PRO A 19 -25.63 -14.86 10.52
C PRO A 19 -25.45 -13.63 9.62
N SER A 20 -24.98 -12.53 10.19
CA SER A 20 -24.38 -11.43 9.45
C SER A 20 -23.08 -11.97 8.88
N SER A 21 -23.15 -12.69 7.77
CA SER A 21 -21.97 -13.17 7.06
C SER A 21 -21.31 -11.96 6.41
N ALA A 22 -20.25 -11.43 7.03
CA ALA A 22 -19.14 -10.94 6.22
C ALA A 22 -18.76 -12.13 5.35
N ALA A 23 -19.02 -12.07 4.04
CA ALA A 23 -18.56 -13.11 3.14
C ALA A 23 -17.04 -13.15 3.27
N ASP A 24 -16.48 -14.28 3.72
CA ASP A 24 -15.03 -14.51 3.68
C ASP A 24 -14.60 -14.29 2.24
N GLN A 25 -13.79 -13.25 2.04
CA GLN A 25 -13.22 -12.96 0.74
C GLN A 25 -12.28 -14.11 0.38
N ALA A 26 -12.52 -14.75 -0.77
CA ALA A 26 -11.67 -15.85 -1.20
C ALA A 26 -10.23 -15.36 -1.41
N GLU A 27 -9.25 -16.12 -0.93
CA GLU A 27 -7.83 -15.84 -1.10
C GLU A 27 -7.26 -16.60 -2.30
N CYS A 28 -6.13 -16.12 -2.83
CA CYS A 28 -5.43 -16.70 -3.96
C CYS A 28 -3.92 -16.82 -3.74
N SER A 29 -3.36 -17.88 -4.32
CA SER A 29 -1.92 -18.17 -4.37
C SER A 29 -1.56 -18.84 -5.70
N LEU A 30 -0.29 -19.21 -5.89
CA LEU A 30 0.13 -19.98 -7.07
C LEU A 30 -0.51 -21.39 -7.09
N GLU A 31 -0.85 -21.92 -5.92
CA GLU A 31 -1.48 -23.24 -5.73
C GLU A 31 -3.01 -23.16 -5.69
N ASN A 32 -3.58 -22.02 -5.27
CA ASN A 32 -5.01 -21.83 -5.15
C ASN A 32 -5.47 -20.63 -5.98
N LYS A 33 -6.05 -20.90 -7.15
CA LYS A 33 -6.52 -19.83 -8.05
C LYS A 33 -7.87 -19.28 -7.62
N CYS A 34 -8.10 -18.01 -7.96
CA CYS A 34 -9.42 -17.41 -7.78
C CYS A 34 -10.53 -18.16 -8.55
N PRO A 35 -11.76 -18.20 -8.01
CA PRO A 35 -12.91 -18.78 -8.69
C PRO A 35 -13.43 -17.87 -9.81
N GLU A 36 -14.15 -18.42 -10.77
CA GLU A 36 -14.72 -17.67 -11.91
C GLU A 36 -15.63 -16.51 -11.49
N SER A 37 -16.32 -16.63 -10.35
CA SER A 37 -17.22 -15.59 -9.82
C SER A 37 -16.48 -14.36 -9.26
N ALA A 38 -15.19 -14.49 -8.94
CA ALA A 38 -14.34 -13.43 -8.41
C ALA A 38 -12.93 -13.62 -8.99
N PRO A 39 -12.75 -13.48 -10.31
CA PRO A 39 -11.66 -14.14 -11.04
C PRO A 39 -10.30 -13.48 -10.88
N CYS A 40 -10.23 -12.28 -10.32
CA CYS A 40 -9.02 -11.48 -10.28
C CYS A 40 -8.33 -11.59 -8.92
N CYS A 41 -7.08 -12.04 -8.92
CA CYS A 41 -6.25 -12.11 -7.72
C CYS A 41 -5.49 -10.79 -7.54
N SER A 42 -5.87 -10.00 -6.53
CA SER A 42 -5.22 -8.72 -6.25
C SER A 42 -3.80 -8.86 -5.67
N GLN A 43 -3.08 -7.73 -5.58
CA GLN A 43 -1.71 -7.65 -5.04
C GLN A 43 -1.59 -8.27 -3.63
N TYR A 44 -2.67 -8.22 -2.85
CA TYR A 44 -2.73 -8.71 -1.47
C TYR A 44 -3.19 -10.17 -1.36
N GLY A 45 -3.34 -10.89 -2.47
CA GLY A 45 -3.77 -12.29 -2.46
C GLY A 45 -5.27 -12.48 -2.21
N ALA A 46 -6.08 -11.49 -2.53
CA ALA A 46 -7.54 -11.56 -2.40
C ALA A 46 -8.24 -11.57 -3.77
N CYS A 47 -9.28 -12.39 -3.89
CA CYS A 47 -10.09 -12.56 -5.10
C CYS A 47 -11.25 -11.58 -5.17
N GLY A 48 -11.50 -11.01 -6.36
CA GLY A 48 -12.61 -10.10 -6.59
C GLY A 48 -12.85 -9.73 -8.05
N THR A 49 -13.62 -8.67 -8.26
CA THR A 49 -13.91 -8.03 -9.56
C THR A 49 -13.53 -6.54 -9.51
N GLY A 50 -13.62 -5.81 -10.62
CA GLY A 50 -13.43 -4.37 -10.62
C GLY A 50 -12.03 -3.96 -10.22
N ALA A 51 -11.90 -3.28 -9.08
CA ALA A 51 -10.62 -2.80 -8.55
C ALA A 51 -9.60 -3.93 -8.34
N TYR A 52 -10.06 -5.17 -8.05
CA TYR A 52 -9.21 -6.35 -7.92
C TYR A 52 -8.56 -6.79 -9.23
N CYS A 53 -9.17 -6.43 -10.36
CA CYS A 53 -8.68 -6.76 -11.70
C CYS A 53 -7.75 -5.69 -12.27
N LEU A 54 -7.69 -4.51 -11.65
CA LEU A 54 -6.81 -3.43 -12.05
C LEU A 54 -5.42 -3.63 -11.44
N GLY A 55 -4.61 -2.58 -11.42
CA GLY A 55 -3.18 -2.75 -11.20
C GLY A 55 -2.82 -3.49 -9.92
N GLY A 56 -1.89 -4.43 -10.03
CA GLY A 56 -1.50 -5.38 -8.99
C GLY A 56 -2.21 -6.72 -9.11
N CYS A 57 -3.09 -6.93 -10.11
CA CYS A 57 -3.74 -8.21 -10.34
C CYS A 57 -2.76 -9.25 -10.89
N ASP A 58 -2.47 -10.32 -10.15
CA ASP A 58 -1.57 -11.38 -10.58
C ASP A 58 -2.32 -12.40 -11.47
N PRO A 59 -2.06 -12.46 -12.79
CA PRO A 59 -2.75 -13.37 -13.69
C PRO A 59 -2.41 -14.84 -13.42
N ARG A 60 -1.32 -15.13 -12.68
CA ARG A 60 -0.91 -16.50 -12.38
C ARG A 60 -1.78 -17.13 -11.30
N MET A 61 -2.17 -16.30 -10.33
CA MET A 61 -3.02 -16.65 -9.19
C MET A 61 -4.52 -16.38 -9.48
N SER A 62 -4.82 -15.71 -10.59
CA SER A 62 -6.19 -15.47 -11.07
C SER A 62 -6.81 -16.70 -11.73
N PHE A 63 -8.13 -16.66 -11.94
CA PHE A 63 -8.90 -17.75 -12.57
C PHE A 63 -8.33 -18.12 -13.96
N SER A 64 -7.95 -17.11 -14.74
CA SER A 64 -7.31 -17.25 -16.06
C SER A 64 -6.33 -16.10 -16.33
N LEU A 65 -5.45 -16.26 -17.32
CA LEU A 65 -4.51 -15.21 -17.72
C LEU A 65 -5.20 -13.91 -18.18
N ASP A 66 -6.42 -14.00 -18.71
CA ASP A 66 -7.21 -12.86 -19.17
C ASP A 66 -8.11 -12.27 -18.06
N SER A 67 -8.05 -12.77 -16.82
CA SER A 67 -8.88 -12.27 -15.72
C SER A 67 -8.49 -10.84 -15.33
N CYS A 68 -7.19 -10.55 -15.29
CA CYS A 68 -6.66 -9.23 -15.02
C CYS A 68 -6.82 -8.29 -16.20
N VAL A 69 -7.04 -7.01 -15.91
CA VAL A 69 -7.07 -5.95 -16.91
C VAL A 69 -5.64 -5.68 -17.37
N PRO A 70 -5.37 -5.59 -18.68
CA PRO A 70 -4.06 -5.20 -19.20
C PRO A 70 -3.57 -3.88 -18.61
N GLY A 71 -2.31 -3.86 -18.15
CA GLY A 71 -1.69 -2.70 -17.50
C GLY A 71 -1.36 -1.60 -18.51
N PRO A 72 -1.81 -0.35 -18.34
CA PRO A 72 -1.49 0.73 -19.28
C PRO A 72 0.01 0.98 -19.40
N VAL A 73 0.49 1.22 -20.61
CA VAL A 73 1.89 1.56 -20.88
C VAL A 73 2.23 2.95 -20.30
N CYS A 74 3.42 3.11 -19.73
CA CYS A 74 3.87 4.39 -19.20
C CYS A 74 4.15 5.45 -20.28
N GLU A 75 4.09 6.71 -19.85
CA GLU A 75 4.59 7.86 -20.59
C GLU A 75 5.72 8.51 -19.79
N SER A 76 6.79 8.92 -20.46
CA SER A 76 7.86 9.67 -19.80
C SER A 76 7.32 11.01 -19.32
N LYS A 77 7.29 11.21 -18.00
CA LYS A 77 6.60 12.33 -17.36
C LYS A 77 7.21 12.62 -15.99
N THR A 78 7.24 13.91 -15.64
CA THR A 78 7.44 14.36 -14.27
C THR A 78 6.08 14.64 -13.63
N TYR A 79 5.78 13.89 -12.57
CA TYR A 79 4.62 14.06 -11.72
C TYR A 79 4.95 15.05 -10.61
N LYS A 80 4.17 16.14 -10.60
CA LYS A 80 4.07 17.10 -9.51
C LYS A 80 2.64 17.03 -8.94
N TRP A 81 2.40 17.76 -7.86
CA TRP A 81 1.13 17.69 -7.10
C TRP A 81 0.27 18.94 -7.31
N ASP A 82 0.40 19.54 -8.49
CA ASP A 82 -0.29 20.75 -8.95
C ASP A 82 -1.73 20.51 -9.38
N ASP A 83 -2.09 19.27 -9.73
CA ASP A 83 -3.45 18.86 -10.06
C ASP A 83 -3.89 17.68 -9.17
N PRO A 84 -4.59 17.94 -8.04
CA PRO A 84 -5.01 16.89 -7.12
C PRO A 84 -6.06 15.94 -7.72
N ASP A 85 -6.79 16.33 -8.77
CA ASP A 85 -7.79 15.47 -9.41
C ASP A 85 -7.13 14.30 -10.16
N ARG A 86 -5.82 14.38 -10.42
CA ARG A 86 -5.01 13.30 -11.01
C ARG A 86 -4.62 12.22 -10.01
N VAL A 87 -4.90 12.41 -8.71
CA VAL A 87 -4.63 11.46 -7.63
C VAL A 87 -5.97 10.88 -7.17
N VAL A 88 -6.29 9.67 -7.63
CA VAL A 88 -7.65 9.10 -7.51
C VAL A 88 -7.67 7.93 -6.53
N SER A 89 -8.69 7.87 -5.67
CA SER A 89 -8.89 6.70 -4.80
C SER A 89 -9.08 5.43 -5.63
N THR A 90 -8.49 4.32 -5.17
CA THR A 90 -8.69 3.00 -5.79
C THR A 90 -10.17 2.63 -5.89
N SER A 91 -11.01 3.08 -4.95
CA SER A 91 -12.46 2.85 -4.97
C SER A 91 -13.23 3.57 -6.09
N LYS A 92 -12.57 4.47 -6.83
CA LYS A 92 -13.14 5.28 -7.92
C LYS A 92 -12.43 5.08 -9.26
N TYR A 93 -11.29 4.39 -9.27
CA TYR A 93 -10.49 4.21 -10.48
C TYR A 93 -10.95 2.99 -11.29
N LEU A 94 -11.16 3.18 -12.59
CA LEU A 94 -11.63 2.15 -13.53
C LEU A 94 -10.59 1.75 -14.60
N GLY A 95 -9.31 2.13 -14.44
CA GLY A 95 -8.25 1.76 -15.38
C GLY A 95 -7.97 2.76 -16.51
N ASP A 96 -8.41 4.01 -16.37
CA ASP A 96 -8.19 5.09 -17.35
C ASP A 96 -7.00 5.99 -16.95
N PRO A 97 -5.78 5.78 -17.48
CA PRO A 97 -4.62 6.60 -17.16
C PRO A 97 -4.73 8.04 -17.67
N SER A 98 -5.64 8.31 -18.62
CA SER A 98 -5.89 9.67 -19.09
C SER A 98 -6.64 10.53 -18.07
N LYS A 99 -7.21 9.92 -17.02
CA LYS A 99 -7.92 10.61 -15.93
C LYS A 99 -7.16 10.63 -14.61
N ALA A 100 -6.31 9.64 -14.36
CA ALA A 100 -5.52 9.56 -13.12
C ALA A 100 -4.06 9.27 -13.45
N ASP A 101 -3.15 10.03 -12.85
CA ASP A 101 -1.72 9.71 -12.85
C ASP A 101 -1.38 8.71 -11.73
N TRP A 102 -2.03 8.87 -10.58
CA TRP A 102 -1.82 8.06 -9.39
C TRP A 102 -3.13 7.53 -8.84
N VAL A 103 -3.07 6.32 -8.31
CA VAL A 103 -4.17 5.65 -7.63
C VAL A 103 -3.75 5.34 -6.21
N TYR A 104 -4.61 5.61 -5.22
CA TYR A 104 -4.21 5.49 -3.82
C TYR A 104 -5.16 4.68 -2.94
N GLN A 105 -4.61 4.21 -1.82
CA GLN A 105 -5.34 3.76 -0.64
C GLN A 105 -4.72 4.44 0.59
N GLY A 106 -5.53 4.67 1.62
CA GLY A 106 -5.13 5.50 2.76
C GLY A 106 -5.47 6.96 2.55
N ASN A 107 -4.64 7.86 3.06
CA ASN A 107 -4.92 9.29 3.13
C ASN A 107 -3.71 10.13 2.68
N PRO A 108 -3.46 10.23 1.36
CA PRO A 108 -2.53 11.21 0.83
C PRO A 108 -3.10 12.62 0.99
N MET A 109 -2.25 13.60 1.31
CA MET A 109 -2.65 14.99 1.58
C MET A 109 -1.73 15.96 0.86
N GLU A 110 -2.28 16.93 0.13
CA GLU A 110 -1.47 18.02 -0.43
C GLU A 110 -0.96 18.93 0.69
N HIS A 111 0.32 19.30 0.61
CA HIS A 111 0.91 20.24 1.54
C HIS A 111 2.06 21.03 0.89
N ASN A 112 1.84 22.32 0.67
CA ASN A 112 2.84 23.28 0.16
C ASN A 112 3.47 22.83 -1.17
N GLY A 113 2.68 22.35 -2.11
CA GLY A 113 3.13 21.84 -3.41
C GLY A 113 3.80 20.47 -3.36
N ASN A 114 3.68 19.76 -2.23
CA ASN A 114 4.12 18.38 -2.04
C ASN A 114 2.91 17.49 -1.74
N ILE A 115 3.08 16.17 -1.82
CA ILE A 115 2.12 15.22 -1.28
C ILE A 115 2.69 14.57 -0.01
N LEU A 116 1.90 14.54 1.04
CA LEU A 116 2.16 13.79 2.25
C LEU A 116 1.47 12.44 2.15
N LEU A 117 2.22 11.36 2.34
CA LEU A 117 1.59 10.08 2.69
C LEU A 117 1.42 10.08 4.20
N THR A 118 0.20 9.98 4.69
CA THR A 118 -0.08 10.02 6.13
C THR A 118 -0.36 8.63 6.70
N MET A 119 -0.03 8.43 7.96
CA MET A 119 -0.33 7.23 8.72
C MET A 119 -0.90 7.65 10.09
N PRO A 120 -2.21 7.91 10.17
CA PRO A 120 -2.90 8.15 11.42
C PRO A 120 -2.78 6.98 12.40
N LYS A 121 -3.06 7.26 13.67
CA LYS A 121 -3.03 6.25 14.74
C LYS A 121 -3.88 5.02 14.39
N ASN A 122 -3.29 3.83 14.54
CA ASN A 122 -3.93 2.53 14.28
C ASN A 122 -4.43 2.33 12.82
N SER A 123 -3.89 3.08 11.87
CA SER A 123 -4.14 2.86 10.43
C SER A 123 -3.12 1.91 9.82
N VAL A 124 -3.42 1.42 8.62
CA VAL A 124 -2.51 0.59 7.81
C VAL A 124 -1.54 1.42 6.94
N GLY A 125 -1.55 2.75 7.09
CA GLY A 125 -0.73 3.66 6.31
C GLY A 125 -1.38 4.13 5.00
N THR A 126 -0.54 4.62 4.09
CA THR A 126 -0.95 5.12 2.77
C THR A 126 -0.05 4.53 1.71
N VAL A 127 -0.65 4.11 0.59
CA VAL A 127 0.06 3.70 -0.62
C VAL A 127 -0.51 4.44 -1.82
N MET A 128 0.38 4.91 -2.69
CA MET A 128 0.05 5.46 -4.00
C MET A 128 0.79 4.66 -5.05
N ALA A 129 0.14 4.34 -6.17
CA ALA A 129 0.75 3.68 -7.31
C ALA A 129 0.46 4.45 -8.61
N THR A 130 1.39 4.47 -9.55
CA THR A 130 1.13 5.02 -10.89
C THR A 130 0.01 4.25 -11.57
N SER A 131 -0.81 4.94 -12.36
CA SER A 131 -1.85 4.32 -13.19
C SER A 131 -1.28 3.55 -14.40
N THR A 132 0.02 3.75 -14.70
CA THR A 132 0.74 3.15 -15.82
C THR A 132 1.93 2.31 -15.35
N TYR A 133 2.40 1.45 -16.25
CA TYR A 133 3.47 0.49 -16.02
C TYR A 133 4.69 0.84 -16.88
N MET A 134 5.86 0.91 -16.24
CA MET A 134 7.13 0.97 -16.95
C MET A 134 7.72 -0.42 -17.10
N TRP A 135 8.27 -0.72 -18.27
CA TRP A 135 9.00 -1.97 -18.51
C TRP A 135 10.44 -1.62 -18.84
N TYR A 136 11.28 -1.62 -17.80
CA TYR A 136 12.56 -0.93 -17.76
C TYR A 136 12.42 0.60 -17.87
N GLY A 137 13.54 1.31 -17.73
CA GLY A 137 13.62 2.77 -17.78
C GLY A 137 14.28 3.33 -16.52
N ASN A 138 14.09 4.62 -16.29
CA ASN A 138 14.56 5.29 -15.08
C ASN A 138 13.35 5.85 -14.32
N VAL A 139 13.38 5.75 -13.00
CA VAL A 139 12.44 6.48 -12.14
C VAL A 139 13.22 7.18 -11.04
N LYS A 140 12.89 8.44 -10.80
CA LYS A 140 13.43 9.24 -9.70
C LYS A 140 12.30 9.76 -8.83
N ALA A 141 12.48 9.76 -7.52
CA ALA A 141 11.59 10.40 -6.58
C ALA A 141 12.39 11.33 -5.66
N LYS A 142 11.92 12.57 -5.51
CA LYS A 142 12.49 13.52 -4.54
C LYS A 142 11.59 13.60 -3.32
N PHE A 143 12.07 13.14 -2.18
CA PHE A 143 11.23 13.06 -0.97
C PHE A 143 12.03 13.11 0.34
N LYS A 144 11.28 13.31 1.42
CA LYS A 144 11.71 13.11 2.81
C LYS A 144 10.98 11.92 3.40
N THR A 145 11.69 11.12 4.16
CA THR A 145 11.14 9.93 4.84
C THR A 145 10.34 10.34 6.06
N SER A 146 9.64 9.37 6.65
CA SER A 146 9.14 9.50 8.02
C SER A 146 10.23 9.14 9.05
N ARG A 147 9.85 9.18 10.34
CA ARG A 147 10.73 8.85 11.48
C ARG A 147 9.97 8.09 12.58
N GLY A 148 10.72 7.47 13.48
CA GLY A 148 10.21 6.71 14.62
C GLY A 148 10.29 5.20 14.45
N ALA A 149 10.29 4.48 15.57
CA ALA A 149 10.28 3.01 15.59
C ALA A 149 9.06 2.47 14.84
N GLY A 150 9.28 1.43 14.04
CA GLY A 150 8.23 0.72 13.32
C GLY A 150 7.62 1.47 12.14
N VAL A 151 8.02 2.72 11.88
CA VAL A 151 7.50 3.53 10.76
C VAL A 151 8.40 3.34 9.55
N VAL A 152 7.84 2.85 8.44
CA VAL A 152 8.62 2.56 7.22
C VAL A 152 8.11 3.41 6.06
N THR A 153 9.03 4.13 5.41
CA THR A 153 8.76 4.77 4.12
C THR A 153 9.33 3.91 3.01
N ALA A 154 8.62 3.76 1.89
CA ALA A 154 9.08 2.96 0.76
C ALA A 154 8.85 3.65 -0.59
N PHE A 155 9.77 3.39 -1.52
CA PHE A 155 9.72 3.77 -2.93
C PHE A 155 10.04 2.55 -3.78
N ILE A 156 9.04 2.06 -4.52
CA ILE A 156 9.03 0.68 -5.04
C ILE A 156 8.68 0.70 -6.53
N LEU A 157 9.32 -0.16 -7.32
CA LEU A 157 8.78 -0.67 -8.58
C LEU A 157 8.16 -2.03 -8.31
N MET A 158 6.86 -2.18 -8.50
CA MET A 158 6.13 -3.43 -8.24
C MET A 158 5.34 -3.85 -9.49
N SER A 159 5.66 -5.04 -10.00
CA SER A 159 4.90 -5.67 -11.09
C SER A 159 3.70 -6.45 -10.57
N ASP A 160 2.77 -6.76 -11.47
CA ASP A 160 1.61 -7.61 -11.18
C ASP A 160 1.97 -9.03 -10.77
N VAL A 161 3.16 -9.50 -11.19
CA VAL A 161 3.68 -10.83 -10.85
C VAL A 161 4.74 -10.77 -9.76
N LYS A 162 4.83 -9.67 -9.03
CA LYS A 162 5.67 -9.49 -7.84
C LYS A 162 7.19 -9.50 -8.10
N ASP A 163 7.62 -9.21 -9.34
CA ASP A 163 8.93 -8.58 -9.48
C ASP A 163 8.92 -7.23 -8.75
N GLU A 164 9.94 -7.00 -7.94
CA GLU A 164 10.06 -5.85 -7.04
C GLU A 164 11.48 -5.28 -7.10
N ILE A 165 11.59 -3.95 -7.09
CA ILE A 165 12.83 -3.19 -6.89
C ILE A 165 12.51 -2.04 -5.96
N ASP A 166 13.16 -1.95 -4.82
CA ASP A 166 12.74 -1.01 -3.78
C ASP A 166 13.87 -0.21 -3.15
N TYR A 167 13.45 0.88 -2.53
CA TYR A 167 14.07 1.50 -1.38
C TYR A 167 13.14 1.41 -0.18
N GLU A 168 13.70 1.07 0.98
CA GLU A 168 13.02 1.13 2.27
C GLU A 168 13.82 1.96 3.28
N PHE A 169 13.11 2.77 4.07
CA PHE A 169 13.67 3.66 5.08
C PHE A 169 13.03 3.37 6.42
N ILE A 170 13.85 2.97 7.38
CA ILE A 170 13.41 2.62 8.73
C ILE A 170 13.46 3.87 9.58
N GLY A 171 12.34 4.28 10.18
CA GLY A 171 12.23 5.59 10.83
C GLY A 171 13.17 5.82 12.02
N VAL A 172 13.85 4.79 12.56
CA VAL A 172 14.90 4.93 13.57
C VAL A 172 16.30 5.15 12.99
N ASP A 173 16.50 4.90 11.70
CA ASP A 173 17.73 5.17 10.96
C ASP A 173 17.45 6.18 9.85
N LEU A 174 17.87 7.43 10.11
CA LEU A 174 17.67 8.56 9.20
C LEU A 174 18.89 8.83 8.30
N SER A 175 19.80 7.86 8.16
CA SER A 175 21.06 8.01 7.43
C SER A 175 21.32 6.90 6.41
N THR A 176 20.39 5.96 6.29
CA THR A 176 20.52 4.79 5.42
C THR A 176 19.27 4.61 4.58
N ALA A 177 19.47 4.38 3.28
CA ALA A 177 18.46 3.81 2.41
C ALA A 177 18.75 2.31 2.25
N GLN A 178 17.81 1.46 2.65
CA GLN A 178 17.88 0.03 2.34
C GLN A 178 17.38 -0.17 0.91
N THR A 179 18.02 -1.07 0.18
CA THR A 179 17.68 -1.41 -1.20
C THR A 179 17.47 -2.91 -1.29
N ASN A 180 16.45 -3.33 -2.01
CA ASN A 180 16.19 -4.74 -2.24
C ASN A 180 15.58 -4.98 -3.61
N TYR A 181 15.50 -6.25 -3.97
CA TYR A 181 14.76 -6.70 -5.13
C TYR A 181 14.25 -8.12 -4.93
N TYR A 182 13.10 -8.42 -5.53
CA TYR A 182 12.55 -9.76 -5.58
C TYR A 182 12.20 -10.13 -7.00
N PHE A 183 12.39 -11.41 -7.34
CA PHE A 183 11.88 -11.98 -8.58
C PHE A 183 10.61 -12.75 -8.26
N GLN A 184 9.52 -12.37 -8.92
CA GLN A 184 8.24 -13.05 -8.87
C GLN A 184 7.65 -13.33 -7.47
N GLY A 185 7.99 -12.48 -6.49
CA GLY A 185 7.52 -12.59 -5.11
C GLY A 185 8.19 -13.72 -4.32
N ILE A 186 9.31 -14.25 -4.82
CA ILE A 186 10.11 -15.26 -4.13
C ILE A 186 11.05 -14.53 -3.15
N PRO A 187 10.87 -14.67 -1.83
CA PRO A 187 11.72 -13.98 -0.87
C PRO A 187 13.15 -14.52 -0.88
N ASP A 188 14.13 -13.65 -1.02
CA ASP A 188 15.54 -13.94 -0.75
C ASP A 188 16.15 -12.83 0.10
N TYR A 189 16.31 -13.13 1.38
CA TYR A 189 16.81 -12.19 2.38
C TYR A 189 18.31 -11.85 2.24
N ASN A 190 19.01 -12.46 1.27
CA ASN A 190 20.41 -12.13 0.99
C ASN A 190 20.56 -11.04 -0.07
N ASN A 191 19.46 -10.61 -0.71
CA ASN A 191 19.47 -9.58 -1.74
C ASN A 191 19.44 -8.16 -1.17
N GLY A 192 19.27 -7.96 0.14
CA GLY A 192 19.31 -6.63 0.76
C GLY A 192 20.68 -5.96 0.64
N GLY A 193 20.70 -4.64 0.54
CA GLY A 193 21.92 -3.83 0.57
C GLY A 193 21.64 -2.41 1.06
N ASN A 194 22.64 -1.78 1.68
CA ASN A 194 22.47 -0.44 2.26
C ASN A 194 23.26 0.61 1.47
N ILE A 195 22.65 1.78 1.29
CA ILE A 195 23.33 3.01 0.93
C ILE A 195 23.33 3.88 2.19
N SER A 196 24.48 4.03 2.82
CA SER A 196 24.66 4.75 4.10
C SER A 196 25.32 6.13 3.88
N ASP A 197 25.52 6.86 4.97
CA ASP A 197 26.11 8.21 4.99
C ASP A 197 25.26 9.25 4.24
N ILE A 198 23.95 9.01 4.15
CA ILE A 198 22.97 9.99 3.70
C ILE A 198 22.76 10.99 4.84
N SER A 199 22.64 12.29 4.53
CA SER A 199 22.21 13.26 5.54
C SER A 199 20.76 12.97 5.96
N ASN A 200 20.29 13.66 7.00
CA ASN A 200 19.05 13.31 7.68
C ASN A 200 17.86 13.24 6.71
N THR A 201 17.38 12.02 6.46
CA THR A 201 16.35 11.74 5.44
C THR A 201 14.97 12.26 5.81
N PHE A 202 14.72 12.58 7.09
CA PHE A 202 13.47 13.19 7.55
C PHE A 202 13.48 14.71 7.40
N ASP A 203 14.60 15.36 7.69
CA ASP A 203 14.72 16.82 7.65
C ASP A 203 15.01 17.34 6.24
N GLU A 204 15.75 16.58 5.43
CA GLU A 204 16.26 16.99 4.12
C GLU A 204 15.59 16.23 2.97
N PHE A 205 15.44 16.92 1.83
CA PHE A 205 14.99 16.26 0.59
C PHE A 205 16.19 15.62 -0.09
N HIS A 206 16.04 14.35 -0.45
CA HIS A 206 16.98 13.62 -1.29
C HIS A 206 16.30 13.15 -2.58
N GLU A 207 17.08 13.01 -3.65
CA GLU A 207 16.65 12.35 -4.88
C GLU A 207 17.10 10.89 -4.86
N TYR A 208 16.14 9.97 -4.90
CA TYR A 208 16.37 8.53 -5.03
C TYR A 208 16.01 8.08 -6.43
N GLU A 209 16.91 7.38 -7.11
CA GLU A 209 16.72 6.97 -8.50
C GLU A 209 16.99 5.49 -8.69
N ILE A 210 16.05 4.80 -9.34
CA ILE A 210 16.21 3.45 -9.86
C ILE A 210 16.44 3.57 -11.36
N ARG A 211 17.60 3.12 -11.85
CA ARG A 211 17.83 2.87 -13.27
C ARG A 211 17.73 1.39 -13.51
N TRP A 212 16.77 0.98 -14.33
CA TRP A 212 16.46 -0.41 -14.55
C TRP A 212 16.50 -0.72 -16.04
N THR A 213 17.37 -1.64 -16.40
CA THR A 213 17.56 -2.14 -17.77
C THR A 213 17.42 -3.66 -17.77
N PRO A 214 17.30 -4.30 -18.96
CA PRO A 214 17.28 -5.75 -19.03
C PRO A 214 18.48 -6.46 -18.38
N ASP A 215 19.61 -5.77 -18.21
CA ASP A 215 20.87 -6.38 -17.75
C ASP A 215 21.32 -5.88 -16.37
N GLN A 216 20.78 -4.78 -15.86
CA GLN A 216 21.27 -4.15 -14.63
C GLN A 216 20.22 -3.25 -13.97
N ILE A 217 20.23 -3.24 -12.62
CA ILE A 217 19.59 -2.25 -11.77
C ILE A 217 20.69 -1.42 -11.09
N ASP A 218 20.56 -0.10 -11.14
CA ASP A 218 21.33 0.83 -10.31
C ASP A 218 20.41 1.59 -9.36
N TRP A 219 20.79 1.65 -8.10
CA TRP A 219 20.19 2.50 -7.07
C TRP A 219 21.12 3.69 -6.83
N LEU A 220 20.58 4.89 -6.99
CA LEU A 220 21.28 6.14 -6.78
C LEU A 220 20.65 6.98 -5.66
N VAL A 221 21.49 7.75 -4.97
CA VAL A 221 21.07 8.81 -4.05
C VAL A 221 21.80 10.08 -4.47
N ASP A 222 21.05 11.16 -4.70
CA ASP A 222 21.55 12.47 -5.14
C ASP A 222 22.51 12.39 -6.34
N GLY A 223 22.12 11.57 -7.33
CA GLY A 223 22.85 11.35 -8.57
C GLY A 223 24.10 10.45 -8.45
N ARG A 224 24.39 9.88 -7.27
CA ARG A 224 25.51 8.97 -7.03
C ARG A 224 25.03 7.53 -6.93
N VAL A 225 25.65 6.62 -7.70
CA VAL A 225 25.37 5.18 -7.60
C VAL A 225 25.86 4.67 -6.25
N GLY A 226 24.92 4.21 -5.42
CA GLY A 226 25.22 3.55 -4.14
C GLY A 226 25.24 2.03 -4.28
N ARG A 227 24.46 1.47 -5.21
CA ARG A 227 24.42 0.03 -5.46
C ARG A 227 24.12 -0.29 -6.93
N SER A 228 24.71 -1.37 -7.42
CA SER A 228 24.38 -1.98 -8.71
C SER A 228 24.12 -3.48 -8.54
N LYS A 229 23.15 -4.01 -9.27
CA LYS A 229 22.90 -5.46 -9.40
C LYS A 229 22.78 -5.82 -10.87
N LYS A 230 23.68 -6.69 -11.35
CA LYS A 230 23.60 -7.22 -12.72
C LYS A 230 22.69 -8.43 -12.75
N ARG A 231 21.93 -8.58 -13.83
CA ARG A 231 21.16 -9.78 -14.13
C ARG A 231 22.05 -11.03 -14.18
N ALA A 232 23.26 -10.90 -14.73
CA ALA A 232 24.22 -12.00 -14.79
C ALA A 232 24.62 -12.56 -13.39
N ASP A 233 24.36 -11.83 -12.31
CA ASP A 233 24.63 -12.24 -10.93
C ASP A 233 23.39 -12.84 -10.23
N THR A 234 22.33 -13.17 -10.99
CA THR A 234 21.08 -13.75 -10.47
C THR A 234 20.74 -15.12 -11.06
N TRP A 235 21.74 -15.81 -11.63
CA TRP A 235 21.51 -17.15 -12.19
C TRP A 235 21.09 -18.13 -11.10
N ASN A 236 19.88 -18.67 -11.22
CA ASN A 236 19.42 -19.78 -10.42
C ASN A 236 19.66 -21.08 -11.18
N ALA A 237 20.71 -21.81 -10.81
CA ALA A 237 21.08 -23.06 -11.45
C ALA A 237 20.03 -24.18 -11.26
N THR A 238 19.22 -24.11 -10.21
CA THR A 238 18.17 -25.11 -9.95
C THR A 238 16.98 -24.87 -10.87
N ALA A 239 16.51 -23.63 -10.95
CA ALA A 239 15.37 -23.24 -11.77
C ALA A 239 15.74 -22.97 -13.26
N GLN A 240 17.03 -22.93 -13.59
CA GLN A 240 17.55 -22.63 -14.94
C GLN A 240 17.03 -21.29 -15.49
N GLN A 241 16.98 -20.27 -14.63
CA GLN A 241 16.49 -18.94 -14.96
C GLN A 241 17.27 -17.85 -14.24
N TRP A 242 17.04 -16.61 -14.67
CA TRP A 242 17.54 -15.42 -14.00
C TRP A 242 16.49 -14.92 -13.02
N ASP A 243 16.78 -14.98 -11.72
CA ASP A 243 15.92 -14.42 -10.68
C ASP A 243 16.18 -12.90 -10.60
N PHE A 244 15.86 -12.20 -11.69
CA PHE A 244 16.04 -10.75 -11.87
C PHE A 244 14.69 -10.11 -12.25
N PRO A 245 14.32 -8.96 -11.64
CA PRO A 245 13.12 -8.20 -12.00
C PRO A 245 13.12 -7.84 -13.49
N GLN A 246 12.07 -8.27 -14.20
CA GLN A 246 12.07 -8.27 -15.66
C GLN A 246 10.70 -8.02 -16.29
N THR A 247 9.69 -7.68 -15.51
CA THR A 247 8.30 -7.54 -15.96
C THR A 247 7.72 -6.15 -15.64
N PRO A 248 6.79 -5.62 -16.46
CA PRO A 248 6.27 -4.26 -16.30
C PRO A 248 5.82 -3.98 -14.87
N ALA A 249 6.27 -2.85 -14.32
CA ALA A 249 6.08 -2.47 -12.93
C ALA A 249 5.49 -1.07 -12.81
N ARG A 250 4.66 -0.87 -11.78
CA ARG A 250 4.20 0.46 -11.38
C ARG A 250 5.15 1.04 -10.36
N VAL A 251 5.26 2.36 -10.36
CA VAL A 251 5.91 3.07 -9.26
C VAL A 251 4.94 3.11 -8.09
N GLN A 252 5.36 2.67 -6.90
CA GLN A 252 4.61 2.79 -5.66
C GLN A 252 5.37 3.65 -4.64
N LEU A 253 4.64 4.51 -3.98
CA LEU A 253 5.08 5.30 -2.83
C LEU A 253 4.29 4.81 -1.62
N SER A 254 4.95 4.51 -0.51
CA SER A 254 4.25 4.00 0.67
C SER A 254 4.81 4.58 1.97
N LEU A 255 3.90 4.79 2.92
CA LEU A 255 4.19 4.92 4.33
C LEU A 255 3.37 3.86 5.06
N TRP A 256 4.04 2.92 5.73
CA TRP A 256 3.35 1.77 6.32
C TRP A 256 3.92 1.38 7.69
N PRO A 257 3.10 0.72 8.53
CA PRO A 257 3.47 0.42 9.90
C PRO A 257 4.19 -0.94 10.00
N GLY A 258 5.49 -0.99 9.68
CA GLY A 258 6.31 -2.21 9.82
C GLY A 258 6.35 -2.78 11.24
N GLY A 259 6.29 -1.91 12.24
CA GLY A 259 6.23 -2.26 13.66
C GLY A 259 4.83 -2.42 14.26
N LEU A 260 3.81 -2.81 13.47
CA LEU A 260 2.54 -3.22 14.10
C LEU A 260 2.76 -4.44 14.98
N ALA A 261 2.18 -4.44 16.18
CA ALA A 261 2.25 -5.57 17.11
C ALA A 261 1.68 -6.90 16.54
N THR A 262 0.87 -6.82 15.48
CA THR A 262 0.32 -7.98 14.77
C THR A 262 1.23 -8.52 13.67
N ASN A 263 2.30 -7.79 13.30
CA ASN A 263 3.24 -8.24 12.28
C ASN A 263 4.15 -9.35 12.82
N GLY A 264 4.80 -10.07 11.91
CA GLY A 264 5.81 -11.06 12.29
C GLY A 264 6.95 -10.43 13.07
N LYS A 265 7.47 -11.14 14.09
CA LYS A 265 8.55 -10.64 14.94
C LYS A 265 9.77 -10.13 14.15
N GLY A 266 10.15 -10.83 13.08
CA GLY A 266 11.26 -10.42 12.22
C GLY A 266 11.03 -9.05 11.57
N THR A 267 9.81 -8.78 11.11
CA THR A 267 9.42 -7.48 10.52
C THR A 267 9.45 -6.38 11.58
N ILE A 268 8.92 -6.65 12.78
CA ILE A 268 8.94 -5.67 13.90
C ILE A 268 10.38 -5.34 14.28
N ASP A 269 11.23 -6.36 14.45
CA ASP A 269 12.64 -6.17 14.82
C ASP A 269 13.41 -5.38 13.73
N TRP A 270 13.21 -5.73 12.47
CA TRP A 270 13.81 -5.03 11.32
C TRP A 270 13.35 -3.56 11.22
N ALA A 271 12.07 -3.28 11.50
CA ALA A 271 11.52 -1.93 11.49
C ALA A 271 11.95 -1.08 12.70
N GLY A 272 12.85 -1.59 13.56
CA GLY A 272 13.36 -0.88 14.72
C GLY A 272 12.48 -0.95 15.96
N GLY A 273 11.54 -1.91 16.01
CA GLY A 273 10.64 -2.15 17.13
C GLY A 273 9.18 -1.77 16.83
N GLU A 274 8.35 -1.88 17.86
CA GLU A 274 6.93 -1.51 17.78
C GLU A 274 6.74 0.00 17.58
N ILE A 275 5.66 0.37 16.90
CA ILE A 275 5.32 1.78 16.66
C ILE A 275 4.88 2.48 17.94
N ASP A 276 5.45 3.66 18.17
CA ASP A 276 5.00 4.56 19.23
C ASP A 276 3.80 5.41 18.78
N TRP A 277 2.59 4.89 18.96
CA TRP A 277 1.35 5.63 18.68
C TRP A 277 1.08 6.83 19.61
N ASN A 278 2.02 7.20 20.46
CA ASN A 278 2.03 8.45 21.24
C ASN A 278 3.28 9.29 20.95
N GLY A 279 4.01 9.02 19.86
CA GLY A 279 5.20 9.77 19.48
C GLY A 279 4.91 11.24 19.11
N GLU A 280 5.98 12.04 18.98
CA GLU A 280 5.90 13.49 18.75
C GLU A 280 4.99 13.86 17.57
N ASP A 281 5.18 13.21 16.42
CA ASP A 281 4.42 13.54 15.21
C ASP A 281 2.94 13.18 15.34
N ILE A 282 2.62 12.07 16.03
CA ILE A 282 1.23 11.73 16.36
C ILE A 282 0.61 12.76 17.30
N GLN A 283 1.32 13.22 18.33
CA GLN A 283 0.79 14.23 19.26
C GLN A 283 0.58 15.58 18.59
N LYS A 284 1.48 15.96 17.68
CA LYS A 284 1.50 17.27 17.04
C LYS A 284 0.56 17.37 15.83
N HIS A 285 0.50 16.30 15.03
CA HIS A 285 -0.18 16.29 13.74
C HIS A 285 -1.35 15.28 13.68
N GLY A 286 -1.38 14.30 14.58
CA GLY A 286 -2.37 13.20 14.56
C GLY A 286 -1.97 12.02 13.67
N TYR A 287 -0.83 12.10 12.97
CA TYR A 287 -0.33 11.10 12.03
C TYR A 287 1.19 11.15 11.91
N TYR A 288 1.79 10.01 11.57
CA TYR A 288 3.11 10.00 10.94
C TYR A 288 2.98 10.40 9.46
N TYR A 289 4.05 10.90 8.85
CA TYR A 289 4.03 11.30 7.45
C TYR A 289 5.37 11.12 6.75
N ALA A 290 5.34 10.90 5.44
CA ALA A 290 6.46 11.04 4.51
C ALA A 290 6.08 12.07 3.44
N THR A 291 7.05 12.87 2.96
CA THR A 291 6.79 14.02 2.09
C THR A 291 7.42 13.83 0.72
N PHE A 292 6.63 13.69 -0.33
CA PHE A 292 7.11 13.54 -1.71
C PHE A 292 6.92 14.85 -2.48
N SER A 293 7.98 15.32 -3.12
CA SER A 293 7.98 16.59 -3.88
C SER A 293 7.68 16.39 -5.35
N GLU A 294 8.30 15.38 -5.97
CA GLU A 294 8.06 15.01 -7.36
C GLU A 294 8.55 13.59 -7.65
N VAL A 295 7.99 13.00 -8.70
CA VAL A 295 8.43 11.72 -9.28
C VAL A 295 8.63 11.90 -10.76
N THR A 296 9.79 11.53 -11.31
CA THR A 296 10.06 11.54 -12.75
C THR A 296 10.22 10.12 -13.26
N VAL A 297 9.42 9.74 -14.24
CA VAL A 297 9.52 8.46 -14.94
C VAL A 297 10.04 8.72 -16.36
N GLU A 298 11.04 7.96 -16.76
CA GLU A 298 11.56 7.87 -18.11
C GLU A 298 11.37 6.43 -18.59
N CYS A 299 10.38 6.21 -19.45
CA CYS A 299 10.09 4.90 -20.00
C CYS A 299 11.20 4.41 -20.92
N TYR A 300 11.54 3.12 -20.83
CA TYR A 300 12.43 2.50 -21.79
C TYR A 300 11.85 2.51 -23.20
N ASP A 301 12.70 2.75 -24.20
CA ASP A 301 12.31 2.84 -25.61
C ASP A 301 13.03 1.76 -26.44
N ALA A 302 12.69 0.50 -26.20
CA ALA A 302 13.14 -0.58 -27.07
C ALA A 302 12.24 -0.68 -28.32
N PRO A 303 12.81 -0.93 -29.52
CA PRO A 303 12.00 -1.11 -30.73
C PRO A 303 11.19 -2.42 -30.73
N THR A 304 11.63 -3.40 -29.93
CA THR A 304 11.00 -4.72 -29.78
C THR A 304 11.15 -5.17 -28.33
N ALA A 305 10.33 -6.15 -27.92
CA ALA A 305 10.50 -6.79 -26.63
C ALA A 305 11.91 -7.40 -26.46
N PRO A 306 12.45 -7.42 -25.22
CA PRO A 306 11.85 -6.87 -24.00
C PRO A 306 12.03 -5.34 -23.86
N GLY A 307 11.06 -4.65 -23.26
CA GLY A 307 11.13 -3.21 -22.99
C GLY A 307 10.56 -2.27 -24.07
N THR A 308 9.75 -2.80 -24.99
CA THR A 308 8.97 -1.95 -25.92
C THR A 308 7.80 -1.30 -25.18
N ASN A 309 7.43 -0.08 -25.57
CA ASN A 309 6.36 0.72 -25.00
C ASN A 309 5.50 1.41 -26.08
N LYS A 310 5.28 0.74 -27.21
CA LYS A 310 4.72 1.36 -28.42
C LYS A 310 3.22 1.22 -28.57
N LYS A 311 2.58 0.43 -27.71
CA LYS A 311 1.14 0.22 -27.73
C LYS A 311 0.46 0.78 -26.48
N THR A 312 -0.77 0.35 -26.25
CA THR A 312 -1.65 0.87 -25.20
C THR A 312 -1.42 0.17 -23.85
N SER A 313 -1.15 -1.14 -23.86
CA SER A 313 -1.13 -1.93 -22.62
C SER A 313 -0.26 -3.19 -22.69
N TYR A 314 0.18 -3.63 -21.51
CA TYR A 314 0.87 -4.90 -21.31
C TYR A 314 -0.07 -5.98 -20.78
N TYR A 315 0.13 -7.21 -21.23
CA TYR A 315 -0.45 -8.41 -20.60
C TYR A 315 0.52 -9.60 -20.71
N TYR A 316 0.24 -10.68 -20.00
CA TYR A 316 1.05 -11.90 -20.02
C TYR A 316 0.40 -12.97 -20.90
N SER A 317 1.17 -13.53 -21.82
CA SER A 317 0.71 -14.60 -22.72
C SER A 317 0.89 -16.01 -22.16
N ASP A 318 1.66 -16.16 -21.08
CA ASP A 318 2.00 -17.45 -20.48
C ASP A 318 2.18 -17.31 -18.96
N ILE A 319 1.92 -18.41 -18.24
CA ILE A 319 1.94 -18.47 -16.77
C ILE A 319 3.33 -18.28 -16.16
N SER A 320 4.40 -18.53 -16.93
CA SER A 320 5.76 -18.30 -16.46
C SER A 320 6.03 -16.82 -16.16
N ALA A 321 5.24 -15.90 -16.75
CA ALA A 321 5.30 -14.47 -16.50
C ALA A 321 6.72 -13.89 -16.47
N THR A 322 7.55 -14.36 -17.40
CA THR A 322 8.91 -13.87 -17.64
C THR A 322 8.90 -12.82 -18.74
N ASN A 323 9.99 -12.09 -18.93
CA ASN A 323 10.04 -10.97 -19.88
C ASN A 323 9.66 -11.36 -21.33
N ASN A 324 9.93 -12.60 -21.75
CA ASN A 324 9.59 -13.12 -23.08
C ASN A 324 8.10 -13.49 -23.23
N THR A 325 7.30 -13.36 -22.16
CA THR A 325 5.86 -13.64 -22.17
C THR A 325 5.01 -12.38 -22.05
N VAL A 326 5.64 -11.25 -21.75
CA VAL A 326 5.02 -9.93 -21.73
C VAL A 326 4.74 -9.49 -23.16
N VAL A 327 3.50 -9.05 -23.41
CA VAL A 327 3.04 -8.59 -24.73
C VAL A 327 2.64 -7.12 -24.64
N ASP A 328 3.34 -6.28 -25.41
CA ASP A 328 2.97 -4.88 -25.70
C ASP A 328 1.87 -4.86 -26.77
N SER A 329 0.66 -4.42 -26.41
CA SER A 329 -0.57 -4.66 -27.15
C SER A 329 -1.54 -3.47 -27.16
N ASP A 330 -2.53 -3.53 -28.05
CA ASP A 330 -3.62 -2.56 -28.12
C ASP A 330 -4.86 -2.99 -27.30
N LYS A 331 -4.71 -3.90 -26.33
CA LYS A 331 -5.83 -4.31 -25.46
C LYS A 331 -6.30 -3.12 -24.61
N LYS A 332 -7.61 -3.08 -24.33
CA LYS A 332 -8.24 -2.03 -23.51
C LYS A 332 -7.83 -2.15 -22.05
N THR A 333 -7.76 -1.01 -21.39
CA THR A 333 -7.40 -0.90 -19.97
C THR A 333 -8.54 -0.41 -19.08
N ILE A 334 -9.67 0.00 -19.68
CA ILE A 334 -10.74 0.72 -18.97
C ILE A 334 -11.95 -0.19 -18.77
N LEU A 335 -12.29 -0.44 -17.52
CA LEU A 335 -13.50 -1.13 -17.09
C LEU A 335 -14.72 -0.21 -17.19
N SER A 336 -15.89 -0.76 -17.54
CA SER A 336 -17.14 0.00 -17.54
C SER A 336 -17.78 0.15 -16.15
N SER A 337 -17.42 -0.71 -15.20
CA SER A 337 -17.95 -0.70 -13.82
C SER A 337 -17.06 -1.53 -12.88
N PHE A 338 -17.36 -1.51 -11.57
CA PHE A 338 -16.65 -2.30 -10.55
C PHE A 338 -17.07 -3.78 -10.47
N ILE A 339 -18.05 -4.21 -11.28
CA ILE A 339 -18.36 -5.63 -11.46
C ILE A 339 -17.71 -6.23 -12.72
N ALA A 340 -17.06 -5.40 -13.54
CA ALA A 340 -16.33 -5.84 -14.73
C ALA A 340 -14.97 -6.45 -14.39
N THR A 341 -14.43 -7.21 -15.35
CA THR A 341 -13.18 -7.97 -15.24
C THR A 341 -12.41 -7.89 -16.56
N GLY A 342 -11.16 -8.38 -16.59
CA GLY A 342 -10.39 -8.50 -17.84
C GLY A 342 -11.10 -9.36 -18.91
N THR A 343 -11.83 -10.39 -18.49
CA THR A 343 -12.61 -11.27 -19.37
C THR A 343 -13.92 -10.65 -19.84
N ASN A 344 -14.47 -9.67 -19.10
CA ASN A 344 -15.69 -8.94 -19.47
C ASN A 344 -15.61 -7.47 -19.02
N MET A 345 -14.90 -6.67 -19.81
CA MET A 345 -14.66 -5.24 -19.54
C MET A 345 -15.93 -4.37 -19.56
N THR A 346 -17.05 -4.90 -20.08
CA THR A 346 -18.32 -4.19 -20.25
C THR A 346 -19.42 -4.61 -19.26
N ALA A 347 -19.11 -5.50 -18.31
CA ALA A 347 -20.10 -5.91 -17.32
C ALA A 347 -20.59 -4.71 -16.50
N GLY A 348 -21.88 -4.65 -16.19
CA GLY A 348 -22.47 -3.56 -15.41
C GLY A 348 -22.45 -2.19 -16.09
N ALA A 349 -22.12 -2.10 -17.39
CA ALA A 349 -22.22 -0.86 -18.13
C ALA A 349 -23.67 -0.33 -18.12
N LYS A 350 -23.89 0.85 -17.56
CA LYS A 350 -25.18 1.56 -17.68
C LYS A 350 -25.33 2.04 -19.13
N LYS A 351 -26.52 1.87 -19.72
CA LYS A 351 -26.83 2.47 -21.02
C LYS A 351 -27.08 3.97 -20.85
N GLU A 352 -26.75 4.79 -21.85
CA GLU A 352 -26.94 6.25 -21.87
C GLU A 352 -28.37 6.74 -21.55
N SER A 353 -29.37 5.84 -21.43
CA SER A 353 -30.77 6.17 -21.12
C SER A 353 -31.19 5.98 -19.66
N ASP A 354 -30.34 5.45 -18.78
CA ASP A 354 -30.70 5.25 -17.38
C ASP A 354 -30.14 6.41 -16.53
N SER A 355 -31.01 7.40 -16.30
CA SER A 355 -30.78 8.50 -15.36
C SER A 355 -30.61 8.01 -13.94
N ASP A 356 -29.54 8.47 -13.27
CA ASP A 356 -29.33 8.64 -11.83
C ASP A 356 -30.15 7.73 -10.89
N ASP A 357 -29.88 6.43 -10.94
CA ASP A 357 -29.99 5.59 -9.75
C ASP A 357 -28.56 5.31 -9.25
N GLU A 358 -28.21 5.89 -8.10
CA GLU A 358 -27.07 5.45 -7.28
C GLU A 358 -27.34 4.01 -6.82
N SER A 359 -27.08 3.06 -7.71
CA SER A 359 -26.89 1.67 -7.34
C SER A 359 -25.78 1.64 -6.32
N ASN A 360 -26.15 1.28 -5.10
CA ASN A 360 -25.30 1.10 -3.91
C ASN A 360 -24.38 -0.12 -4.10
N ASP A 361 -23.60 -0.13 -5.19
CA ASP A 361 -22.53 -1.08 -5.42
C ASP A 361 -21.42 -0.69 -4.46
N SER A 362 -21.32 -1.40 -3.34
CA SER A 362 -20.21 -1.23 -2.43
C SER A 362 -18.93 -1.61 -3.17
N ASN A 363 -18.21 -0.62 -3.69
CA ASN A 363 -16.94 -0.82 -4.38
C ASN A 363 -15.93 -1.40 -3.39
N GLN A 364 -15.81 -2.73 -3.37
CA GLN A 364 -14.78 -3.38 -2.59
C GLN A 364 -13.42 -3.05 -3.19
N VAL A 365 -12.46 -2.73 -2.34
CA VAL A 365 -11.08 -2.39 -2.72
C VAL A 365 -10.14 -3.42 -2.11
N PRO A 366 -9.19 -3.99 -2.86
CA PRO A 366 -8.20 -4.91 -2.33
C PRO A 366 -7.42 -4.32 -1.17
N GLY A 367 -7.20 -5.07 -0.10
CA GLY A 367 -6.39 -4.62 1.05
C GLY A 367 -7.06 -3.59 1.96
N GLY A 368 -8.30 -3.17 1.65
CA GLY A 368 -9.07 -2.26 2.50
C GLY A 368 -9.52 -2.93 3.79
N SER A 369 -8.99 -2.49 4.94
CA SER A 369 -9.64 -2.73 6.23
C SER A 369 -10.83 -1.79 6.37
N ASN A 370 -12.02 -2.32 6.72
CA ASN A 370 -13.22 -1.54 7.05
C ASN A 370 -13.06 -0.78 8.39
N VAL A 371 -12.05 0.08 8.52
CA VAL A 371 -11.94 1.01 9.64
C VAL A 371 -12.44 2.36 9.14
N PRO A 372 -13.55 2.90 9.68
CA PRO A 372 -13.98 4.25 9.36
C PRO A 372 -12.87 5.21 9.78
N VAL A 373 -12.23 5.85 8.81
CA VAL A 373 -11.37 7.00 9.07
C VAL A 373 -12.30 8.17 9.37
N THR A 374 -12.57 8.42 10.65
CA THR A 374 -13.15 9.69 11.07
C THR A 374 -12.10 10.78 10.87
N VAL A 375 -12.27 11.57 9.82
CA VAL A 375 -11.50 12.81 9.58
C VAL A 375 -11.91 13.84 10.64
N PRO A 376 -11.01 14.32 11.51
CA PRO A 376 -11.29 15.48 12.35
C PRO A 376 -11.11 16.74 11.50
N GLY A 377 -12.19 17.44 11.15
CA GLY A 377 -12.12 18.81 10.63
C GLY A 377 -12.91 19.17 9.38
N GLU A 378 -13.86 18.35 8.90
CA GLU A 378 -14.82 18.80 7.88
C GLU A 378 -16.13 19.25 8.54
N ASP A 379 -16.45 20.53 8.39
CA ASP A 379 -17.75 21.11 8.73
C ASP A 379 -18.83 20.47 7.86
N SER A 380 -19.49 19.44 8.39
CA SER A 380 -20.63 18.81 7.75
C SER A 380 -21.84 19.74 7.78
N SER A 381 -22.18 20.34 6.63
CA SER A 381 -23.50 20.91 6.38
C SER A 381 -24.53 19.78 6.37
N SER A 382 -25.15 19.52 7.53
CA SER A 382 -26.21 18.54 7.70
C SER A 382 -27.49 18.97 6.97
N SER A 383 -27.83 18.30 5.85
CA SER A 383 -29.18 18.29 5.30
C SER A 383 -30.04 17.33 6.12
N GLY A 384 -30.62 17.85 7.20
CA GLY A 384 -31.55 17.11 8.05
C GLY A 384 -32.86 16.80 7.33
N SER A 385 -33.22 15.51 7.28
CA SER A 385 -34.60 15.08 7.01
C SER A 385 -35.33 14.99 8.34
N GLY A 386 -36.25 15.92 8.57
CA GLY A 386 -37.04 15.98 9.80
C GLY A 386 -38.10 14.87 9.88
N SER A 387 -38.25 14.30 11.07
CA SER A 387 -39.48 13.63 11.49
C SER A 387 -39.89 14.17 12.86
N SER A 388 -41.11 14.71 12.89
CA SER A 388 -41.78 15.47 13.94
C SER A 388 -41.98 14.73 15.27
N SER A 389 -41.84 15.46 16.38
CA SER A 389 -42.67 15.25 17.56
C SER A 389 -42.89 16.57 18.33
N SER A 390 -44.15 16.92 18.48
CA SER A 390 -44.66 18.03 19.29
C SER A 390 -44.82 17.61 20.75
N GLY A 391 -44.39 18.44 21.70
CA GLY A 391 -44.68 18.25 23.12
C GLY A 391 -44.09 19.36 24.00
N SER A 392 -44.93 20.31 24.38
CA SER A 392 -44.64 21.45 25.27
C SER A 392 -44.51 21.03 26.73
N SER A 393 -43.58 21.62 27.50
CA SER A 393 -43.87 22.23 28.82
C SER A 393 -42.63 22.81 29.53
N SER A 394 -42.90 23.90 30.24
CA SER A 394 -42.11 24.80 31.09
C SER A 394 -41.39 24.23 32.32
N GLY A 395 -40.35 24.94 32.80
CA GLY A 395 -39.88 24.88 34.20
C GLY A 395 -38.58 25.66 34.48
N SER A 396 -38.61 26.57 35.45
CA SER A 396 -37.60 27.60 35.79
C SER A 396 -36.58 27.22 36.87
N SER A 397 -35.54 28.08 37.02
CA SER A 397 -34.66 28.35 38.20
C SER A 397 -33.58 27.31 38.57
N GLY A 398 -32.37 27.62 39.05
CA GLY A 398 -31.67 28.86 39.37
C GLY A 398 -30.33 28.56 40.10
N SER A 399 -29.30 29.38 39.81
CA SER A 399 -28.17 29.85 40.65
C SER A 399 -27.03 28.99 41.23
N SER A 400 -25.83 29.62 41.13
CA SER A 400 -24.60 29.62 41.97
C SER A 400 -23.50 28.58 41.67
N GLY A 401 -22.20 28.91 41.57
CA GLY A 401 -21.46 30.18 41.64
C GLY A 401 -19.93 29.98 41.57
N SER A 402 -19.20 31.01 41.10
CA SER A 402 -17.77 31.40 41.29
C SER A 402 -16.63 30.38 41.05
N SER A 403 -15.53 30.68 40.36
CA SER A 403 -14.60 31.83 40.40
C SER A 403 -13.63 31.71 39.20
N GLY A 404 -13.38 32.77 38.39
CA GLY A 404 -12.29 33.75 38.51
C GLY A 404 -11.00 33.24 37.83
N GLY A 405 -10.37 33.88 36.84
CA GLY A 405 -10.60 35.12 36.12
C GLY A 405 -9.47 35.35 35.10
N THR A 406 -9.80 36.13 34.06
CA THR A 406 -8.92 36.98 33.21
C THR A 406 -7.84 36.34 32.35
N GLY A 407 -8.16 36.26 31.05
CA GLY A 407 -7.17 36.21 29.98
C GLY A 407 -6.64 37.58 29.57
N CYS A 408 -5.52 37.56 28.86
CA CYS A 408 -5.17 38.57 27.86
C CYS A 408 -4.98 37.85 26.53
N GLY A 409 -5.67 38.35 25.52
CA GLY A 409 -5.73 37.82 24.18
C GLY A 409 -4.66 38.39 23.25
N LYS A 410 -4.68 37.79 22.06
CA LYS A 410 -3.85 37.97 20.87
C LYS A 410 -3.74 39.41 20.37
N SER A 411 -2.52 39.86 20.02
CA SER A 411 -2.21 40.59 18.77
C SER A 411 -0.70 40.91 18.64
N GLY A 412 -0.08 40.53 17.50
CA GLY A 412 1.10 41.22 16.95
C GLY A 412 2.51 40.69 17.26
N PHE A 413 3.12 40.05 16.25
CA PHE A 413 4.53 40.10 15.76
C PHE A 413 5.73 40.40 16.71
N SER A 414 6.72 39.51 16.77
CA SER A 414 8.15 39.73 16.40
C SER A 414 9.12 38.73 17.06
N GLN A 415 10.22 38.49 16.34
CA GLN A 415 11.39 37.65 16.59
C GLN A 415 12.29 38.10 17.77
N ASP A 416 13.21 37.19 18.10
CA ASP A 416 14.41 37.31 18.93
C ASP A 416 14.25 37.35 20.46
N CYS A 417 14.77 36.29 21.08
CA CYS A 417 15.57 36.38 22.30
C CYS A 417 16.69 35.34 22.21
N ASP A 418 17.88 35.86 21.91
CA ASP A 418 19.19 35.23 21.82
C ASP A 418 19.58 34.26 22.96
N SER A 419 20.46 33.32 22.60
CA SER A 419 21.39 32.62 23.50
C SER A 419 22.49 33.55 24.05
N PRO A 420 23.34 33.10 25.01
CA PRO A 420 24.69 32.72 24.54
C PRO A 420 25.43 31.62 25.32
N ASN A 421 26.38 31.02 24.58
CA ASN A 421 27.68 30.40 24.95
C ASN A 421 27.72 29.12 25.82
N ALA A 422 28.20 27.97 25.34
CA ALA A 422 29.50 27.57 24.74
C ALA A 422 30.46 26.93 25.77
N ALA A 423 30.79 25.65 25.58
CA ALA A 423 32.08 25.06 25.94
C ALA A 423 32.30 23.71 25.21
N THR A 424 33.29 23.69 24.34
CA THR A 424 33.89 22.57 23.61
C THR A 424 34.85 21.78 24.51
N ILE A 425 34.87 20.43 24.48
CA ILE A 425 36.11 19.61 24.54
C ILE A 425 35.94 18.33 23.71
N SER A 426 36.97 18.08 22.90
CA SER A 426 37.24 16.99 21.96
C SER A 426 37.75 15.70 22.65
N SER A 427 37.48 14.51 22.09
CA SER A 427 38.51 13.67 21.42
C SER A 427 38.18 12.17 21.30
N SER A 428 38.42 11.68 20.07
CA SER A 428 38.99 10.38 19.64
C SER A 428 38.29 9.03 19.94
N ALA A 429 37.67 8.51 18.87
CA ALA A 429 37.95 7.24 18.17
C ALA A 429 38.29 5.97 18.97
N THR A 430 37.52 4.90 18.76
CA THR A 430 38.06 3.58 18.35
C THR A 430 36.97 2.79 17.60
N THR A 431 37.39 2.18 16.50
CA THR A 431 36.72 1.20 15.65
C THR A 431 36.44 -0.13 16.36
N SER A 432 35.30 -0.75 16.07
CA SER A 432 35.19 -2.21 15.95
C SER A 432 33.91 -2.59 15.22
N ALA A 433 34.07 -2.95 13.95
CA ALA A 433 33.11 -3.76 13.21
C ALA A 433 33.01 -5.14 13.89
N ALA A 434 31.80 -5.57 14.19
CA ALA A 434 31.50 -6.95 14.56
C ALA A 434 30.35 -7.42 13.66
N ALA A 435 30.73 -8.16 12.61
CA ALA A 435 29.81 -9.02 11.89
C ALA A 435 29.30 -10.09 12.86
N ALA A 436 28.03 -10.02 13.23
CA ALA A 436 27.36 -11.08 13.97
C ALA A 436 26.46 -11.86 13.00
N SER A 437 27.03 -12.94 12.43
CA SER A 437 26.24 -14.06 11.96
C SER A 437 25.50 -14.68 13.14
N CYS A 438 24.17 -14.72 13.08
CA CYS A 438 23.36 -15.62 13.89
C CYS A 438 22.38 -16.35 13.00
N VAL A 439 22.66 -17.64 12.80
CA VAL A 439 21.77 -18.64 12.23
C VAL A 439 20.52 -18.71 13.12
N ALA A 440 19.38 -18.32 12.57
CA ALA A 440 18.08 -18.60 13.16
C ALA A 440 17.38 -19.67 12.31
N LEU A 441 17.17 -20.84 12.93
CA LEU A 441 16.34 -21.91 12.41
C LEU A 441 14.91 -21.40 12.25
N LEU A 442 14.46 -21.29 11.00
CA LEU A 442 13.07 -21.05 10.66
C LEU A 442 12.27 -22.35 10.84
N ARG A 443 11.19 -22.28 11.63
CA ARG A 443 10.03 -23.16 11.51
C ARG A 443 8.78 -22.30 11.35
N GLU A 444 8.32 -22.27 10.12
CA GLU A 444 6.94 -22.25 9.62
C GLU A 444 5.81 -21.86 10.59
N SER A 445 5.11 -20.78 10.25
CA SER A 445 3.70 -20.59 10.58
C SER A 445 2.83 -21.25 9.50
N LEU A 446 2.78 -22.58 9.50
CA LEU A 446 1.68 -23.33 8.93
C LEU A 446 0.59 -23.49 10.01
N GLY A 447 -0.66 -23.42 9.55
CA GLY A 447 -1.88 -23.35 10.37
C GLY A 447 -1.96 -24.34 11.52
N LEU A 448 -2.68 -23.92 12.56
CA LEU A 448 -2.92 -24.72 13.76
C LEU A 448 -3.73 -25.99 13.45
N TRP A 449 -3.17 -27.06 14.00
CA TRP A 449 -3.59 -28.45 14.12
C TRP A 449 -4.95 -28.75 14.75
N ILE A 450 -5.49 -29.93 14.44
CA ILE A 450 -5.90 -31.04 15.37
C ILE A 450 -5.99 -32.33 14.52
N LEU A 451 -4.99 -33.22 14.55
CA LEU A 451 -4.87 -34.49 15.31
C LEU A 451 -5.92 -35.58 15.01
N TRP A 452 -5.49 -36.75 14.50
CA TRP A 452 -5.57 -38.05 15.20
C TRP A 452 -4.69 -39.16 14.55
N VAL A 453 -3.69 -39.59 15.32
CA VAL A 453 -3.01 -40.89 15.52
C VAL A 453 -3.19 -42.06 14.51
N GLY A 454 -2.07 -42.65 14.09
CA GLY A 454 -2.00 -44.04 13.59
C GLY A 454 -0.61 -44.49 13.13
N ALA A 455 0.06 -45.27 13.97
CA ALA A 455 1.43 -45.80 13.84
C ALA A 455 1.71 -46.70 12.61
N LEU A 456 2.98 -46.74 12.13
CA LEU A 456 3.87 -47.90 12.26
C LEU A 456 5.26 -47.64 11.65
N CYS A 457 6.27 -48.24 12.28
CA CYS A 457 7.69 -48.29 11.91
C CYS A 457 7.96 -48.97 10.55
N VAL A 458 9.14 -48.74 9.95
CA VAL A 458 10.25 -49.72 9.79
C VAL A 458 11.21 -49.29 8.66
N VAL A 459 12.50 -49.22 9.06
CA VAL A 459 13.81 -49.13 8.35
C VAL A 459 14.12 -47.89 7.52
#